data_AF-A0A6J4T4P9-F1
#
_entry.id   AF-A0A6J4T4P9-F1
#
_cell.length_a   1.000
_cell.length_b   1.000
_cell.length_c   1.000
_cell.angle_alpha   90.00
_cell.angle_beta   90.00
_cell.angle_gamma   90.00
#
_symmetry.space_group_name_H-M   'P 1'
#
loop_
_entity.id
_entity.type
_entity.pdbx_description
1 polymer ?
#
loop_
_entity_poly.entity_id
_entity_poly.type
_entity_poly.pdbx_seq_one_letter_code
_entity_poly.pdbx_strand_id
1 'polypeptide(L)'
;MPASRERREADVQAPALTRRYGDALRVADTSAAEHVVDEALEAGLTPSAIQSLIIEPAMTRIGELWEANAITVADEHLATAVSQAVLVKLFDKLTVARARSRERILLAAAEGRSTCSGCA
;
A
#
# COMPACT_ATOMS: atom_id res chain seq x y z
N MET A 1 2.13 -25.86 -13.46
CA MET A 1 2.43 -25.32 -12.11
C MET A 1 3.67 -24.43 -12.18
N PRO A 2 3.54 -23.12 -12.49
CA PRO A 2 4.65 -22.15 -12.56
C PRO A 2 4.99 -21.42 -11.24
N ALA A 3 4.11 -21.49 -10.23
CA ALA A 3 4.14 -20.67 -9.00
C ALA A 3 5.40 -20.77 -8.13
N SER A 4 6.22 -21.82 -8.30
CA SER A 4 7.46 -22.01 -7.52
C SER A 4 8.59 -21.09 -7.95
N ARG A 5 8.63 -20.72 -9.25
CA ARG A 5 9.69 -19.90 -9.83
C ARG A 5 9.38 -18.41 -9.65
N GLU A 6 8.13 -18.03 -9.87
CA GLU A 6 7.64 -16.65 -9.70
C GLU A 6 7.82 -16.16 -8.26
N ARG A 7 7.49 -17.00 -7.25
CA ARG A 7 7.77 -16.68 -5.84
C ARG A 7 9.26 -16.49 -5.54
N ARG A 8 10.13 -17.28 -6.15
CA ARG A 8 11.58 -17.21 -5.90
C ARG A 8 12.19 -15.95 -6.50
N GLU A 9 11.66 -15.48 -7.63
CA GLU A 9 12.08 -14.26 -8.30
C GLU A 9 11.56 -13.01 -7.57
N ALA A 10 10.30 -13.05 -7.13
CA ALA A 10 9.71 -12.07 -6.23
C ALA A 10 10.53 -11.86 -4.94
N ASP A 11 10.94 -12.95 -4.29
CA ASP A 11 11.78 -12.89 -3.08
C ASP A 11 13.16 -12.26 -3.37
N VAL A 12 13.72 -12.47 -4.56
CA VAL A 12 15.01 -11.88 -4.97
C VAL A 12 14.87 -10.38 -5.22
N GLN A 13 13.72 -9.92 -5.73
CA GLN A 13 13.48 -8.50 -6.00
C GLN A 13 13.05 -7.70 -4.76
N ALA A 14 12.51 -8.35 -3.73
CA ALA A 14 11.99 -7.68 -2.54
C ALA A 14 12.98 -6.66 -1.93
N PRO A 15 14.27 -6.96 -1.69
CA PRO A 15 15.20 -5.97 -1.12
C PRO A 15 15.42 -4.73 -2.01
N ALA A 16 15.37 -4.90 -3.33
CA ALA A 16 15.51 -3.80 -4.27
C ALA A 16 14.27 -2.89 -4.26
N LEU A 17 13.09 -3.50 -4.21
CA LEU A 17 11.81 -2.80 -4.09
C LEU A 17 11.71 -2.07 -2.75
N THR A 18 12.10 -2.70 -1.63
CA THR A 18 12.16 -2.06 -0.29
C THR A 18 13.00 -0.79 -0.31
N ARG A 19 14.21 -0.85 -0.90
CA ARG A 19 15.08 0.34 -1.01
C ARG A 19 14.44 1.45 -1.82
N ARG A 20 13.91 1.13 -3.02
CA ARG A 20 13.25 2.10 -3.88
C ARG A 20 12.03 2.72 -3.22
N TYR A 21 11.25 1.92 -2.50
CA TYR A 21 10.11 2.39 -1.72
C TYR A 21 10.57 3.38 -0.63
N GLY A 22 11.59 3.01 0.16
CA GLY A 22 12.16 3.88 1.19
C GLY A 22 12.74 5.18 0.63
N ASP A 23 13.37 5.15 -0.55
CA ASP A 23 13.87 6.35 -1.22
C ASP A 23 12.73 7.27 -1.66
N ALA A 24 11.63 6.72 -2.18
CA ALA A 24 10.42 7.47 -2.51
C ALA A 24 9.80 8.13 -1.26
N LEU A 25 9.75 7.43 -0.12
CA LEU A 25 9.25 7.98 1.14
C LEU A 25 10.06 9.18 1.62
N ARG A 26 11.40 9.13 1.51
CA ARG A 26 12.28 10.22 1.94
C ARG A 26 12.05 11.53 1.19
N VAL A 27 11.56 11.47 -0.04
CA VAL A 27 11.26 12.65 -0.87
C VAL A 27 9.76 12.89 -1.01
N ALA A 28 8.93 12.16 -0.25
CA ALA A 28 7.48 12.24 -0.29
C ALA A 28 6.86 12.02 -1.68
N ASP A 29 7.50 11.19 -2.50
CA ASP A 29 7.02 10.89 -3.84
C ASP A 29 6.03 9.72 -3.80
N THR A 30 4.76 10.06 -3.59
CA THR A 30 3.66 9.08 -3.57
C THR A 30 3.54 8.32 -4.89
N SER A 31 3.81 8.98 -6.03
CA SER A 31 3.69 8.33 -7.34
C SER A 31 4.76 7.26 -7.52
N ALA A 32 6.01 7.55 -7.10
CA ALA A 32 7.08 6.57 -7.13
C ALA A 32 6.82 5.41 -6.15
N ALA A 33 6.30 5.70 -4.95
CA ALA A 33 5.95 4.68 -3.96
C ALA A 33 4.84 3.74 -4.48
N GLU A 34 3.82 4.28 -5.14
CA GLU A 34 2.76 3.50 -5.79
C GLU A 34 3.31 2.64 -6.94
N HIS A 35 4.21 3.19 -7.75
CA HIS A 35 4.81 2.44 -8.85
C HIS A 35 5.61 1.23 -8.38
N VAL A 36 6.32 1.34 -7.26
CA VAL A 36 7.04 0.21 -6.65
C VAL A 36 6.07 -0.89 -6.19
N VAL A 37 4.91 -0.52 -5.63
CA VAL A 37 3.89 -1.49 -5.24
C VAL A 37 3.25 -2.16 -6.45
N ASP A 38 2.99 -1.40 -7.53
CA ASP A 38 2.45 -1.94 -8.77
C ASP A 38 3.43 -2.92 -9.43
N GLU A 39 4.72 -2.59 -9.47
CA GLU A 39 5.78 -3.51 -9.94
C GLU A 39 5.83 -4.80 -9.11
N ALA A 40 5.67 -4.70 -7.79
CA ALA A 40 5.63 -5.86 -6.91
C ALA A 40 4.40 -6.75 -7.19
N LEU A 41 3.23 -6.14 -7.44
CA LEU A 41 2.02 -6.87 -7.84
C LEU A 41 2.20 -7.57 -9.19
N GLU A 42 2.80 -6.89 -10.17
CA GLU A 42 3.11 -7.43 -11.49
C GLU A 42 4.12 -8.58 -11.43
N ALA A 43 5.07 -8.52 -10.50
CA ALA A 43 6.00 -9.61 -10.17
C ALA A 43 5.34 -10.78 -9.43
N GLY A 44 4.04 -10.71 -9.15
CA GLY A 44 3.25 -11.79 -8.55
C GLY A 44 3.32 -11.85 -7.02
N LEU A 45 3.82 -10.80 -6.35
CA LEU A 45 3.74 -10.74 -4.89
C LEU A 45 2.29 -10.58 -4.45
N THR A 46 1.94 -11.28 -3.38
CA THR A 46 0.65 -11.05 -2.72
C THR A 46 0.70 -9.72 -1.97
N PRO A 47 -0.44 -9.04 -1.77
CA PRO A 47 -0.50 -7.81 -0.98
C PRO A 47 0.08 -7.95 0.43
N SER A 48 -0.12 -9.11 1.07
CA SER A 48 0.47 -9.41 2.38
C SER A 48 1.99 -9.50 2.28
N ALA A 49 2.53 -10.10 1.22
CA ALA A 49 3.97 -10.11 0.98
C ALA A 49 4.53 -8.71 0.71
N ILE A 50 3.81 -7.87 -0.03
CA ILE A 50 4.20 -6.46 -0.26
C ILE A 50 4.25 -5.70 1.07
N GLN A 51 3.24 -5.86 1.92
CA GLN A 51 3.21 -5.23 3.24
C GLN A 51 4.42 -5.67 4.09
N SER A 52 4.65 -6.98 4.25
CA SER A 52 5.67 -7.48 5.17
C SER A 52 7.09 -7.48 4.63
N LEU A 53 7.30 -7.53 3.30
CA LEU A 53 8.64 -7.58 2.70
C LEU A 53 9.12 -6.22 2.18
N ILE A 54 8.21 -5.29 1.85
CA ILE A 54 8.55 -4.01 1.22
C ILE A 54 8.21 -2.85 2.16
N ILE A 55 6.95 -2.72 2.56
CA ILE A 55 6.46 -1.54 3.29
C ILE A 55 6.98 -1.54 4.74
N GLU A 56 6.79 -2.64 5.48
CA GLU A 56 7.25 -2.76 6.87
C GLU A 56 8.76 -2.51 7.00
N PRO A 57 9.65 -3.18 6.24
CA PRO A 57 11.09 -2.96 6.40
C PRO A 57 11.54 -1.55 5.97
N ALA A 58 10.88 -0.94 4.98
CA ALA A 58 11.16 0.43 4.60
C ALA A 58 10.75 1.42 5.70
N MET A 59 9.59 1.24 6.33
CA MET A 59 9.13 2.07 7.44
C MET A 59 9.98 1.88 8.69
N THR A 60 10.43 0.65 9.00
CA THR A 60 11.44 0.42 10.04
C THR A 60 12.69 1.24 9.78
N ARG A 61 13.18 1.26 8.53
CA ARG A 61 14.36 2.06 8.17
C ARG A 61 14.12 3.56 8.33
N ILE A 62 12.93 4.06 8.02
CA ILE A 62 12.57 5.47 8.29
C ILE A 62 12.64 5.77 9.79
N GLY A 63 12.08 4.91 10.64
CA GLY A 63 12.15 5.04 12.10
C GLY A 63 13.60 5.09 12.61
N GLU A 64 14.46 4.18 12.14
CA GLU A 64 15.88 4.16 12.51
C GLU A 64 16.62 5.47 12.13
N LEU A 65 16.28 6.08 11.00
CA LEU A 65 16.89 7.34 10.59
C LEU A 65 16.44 8.50 11.48
N TRP A 66 15.17 8.49 11.87
CA TRP A 66 14.64 9.50 12.79
C TRP A 66 15.29 9.37 14.16
N GLU A 67 15.39 8.16 14.70
CA GLU A 67 16.09 7.89 15.96
C GLU A 67 17.57 8.32 15.91
N ALA A 68 18.21 8.15 14.74
CA ALA A 68 19.57 8.60 14.49
C ALA A 68 19.70 10.12 14.22
N ASN A 69 18.61 10.90 14.29
CA ASN A 69 18.55 12.33 13.94
C ASN A 69 18.99 12.64 12.50
N ALA A 70 18.91 11.66 11.59
CA ALA A 70 19.24 11.83 10.17
C ALA A 70 18.09 12.44 9.36
N ILE A 71 16.85 12.31 9.86
CA ILE A 71 15.65 12.96 9.34
C ILE A 71 14.85 13.58 10.48
N THR A 72 13.97 14.52 10.18
CA THR A 72 13.12 15.16 11.19
C THR A 72 11.86 14.33 11.49
N VAL A 73 11.18 14.65 12.59
CA VAL A 73 9.86 14.09 12.89
C VAL A 73 8.82 14.44 11.80
N ALA A 74 8.96 15.58 11.14
CA ALA A 74 8.07 15.98 10.05
C ALA A 74 8.30 15.08 8.81
N ASP A 75 9.54 14.70 8.53
CA ASP A 75 9.87 13.77 7.43
C ASP A 75 9.33 12.37 7.71
N GLU A 76 9.42 11.89 8.95
CA GLU A 76 8.80 10.63 9.38
C GLU A 76 7.29 10.65 9.18
N HIS A 77 6.61 11.70 9.66
CA HIS A 77 5.17 11.84 9.49
C HIS A 77 4.76 11.87 8.03
N LEU A 78 5.55 12.52 7.17
CA LEU A 78 5.32 12.56 5.74
C LEU A 78 5.47 11.17 5.10
N ALA A 79 6.52 10.43 5.46
CA ALA A 79 6.72 9.04 5.05
C ALA A 79 5.56 8.12 5.51
N THR A 80 5.08 8.29 6.74
CA THR A 80 3.92 7.58 7.28
C THR A 80 2.65 7.90 6.48
N ALA A 81 2.39 9.18 6.18
CA ALA A 81 1.22 9.60 5.41
C ALA A 81 1.24 9.04 3.97
N VAL A 82 2.39 9.07 3.30
CA VAL A 82 2.55 8.46 1.97
C VAL A 82 2.30 6.95 2.04
N SER A 83 2.87 6.27 3.03
CA SER A 83 2.71 4.82 3.19
C SER A 83 1.25 4.42 3.45
N GLN A 84 0.53 5.19 4.26
CA GLN A 84 -0.90 5.00 4.49
C GLN A 84 -1.72 5.18 3.20
N ALA A 85 -1.43 6.22 2.41
CA ALA A 85 -2.11 6.45 1.13
C ALA A 85 -1.89 5.28 0.15
N VAL A 86 -0.66 4.77 0.08
CA VAL A 86 -0.32 3.60 -0.75
C VAL A 86 -1.06 2.35 -0.27
N LEU A 87 -1.11 2.09 1.05
CA LEU A 87 -1.83 0.95 1.61
C LEU A 87 -3.33 1.00 1.30
N VAL A 88 -3.97 2.16 1.45
CA VAL A 88 -5.40 2.33 1.09
C VAL A 88 -5.62 1.94 -0.38
N LYS A 89 -4.80 2.46 -1.30
CA LYS A 89 -4.90 2.12 -2.72
C LYS A 89 -4.67 0.64 -3.00
N LEU A 90 -3.71 0.01 -2.33
CA LEU A 90 -3.45 -1.43 -2.44
C LEU A 90 -4.67 -2.26 -2.04
N PHE A 91 -5.32 -1.92 -0.91
CA PHE A 91 -6.51 -2.64 -0.44
C PHE A 91 -7.76 -2.36 -1.28
N ASP A 92 -7.90 -1.15 -1.85
CA ASP A 92 -8.97 -0.84 -2.80
C ASP A 92 -8.88 -1.72 -4.05
N LYS A 93 -7.67 -1.90 -4.61
CA LYS A 93 -7.43 -2.79 -5.76
C LYS A 93 -7.85 -4.22 -5.46
N LEU A 94 -7.67 -4.71 -4.24
CA LEU A 94 -8.11 -6.06 -3.84
C LEU A 94 -9.61 -6.19 -3.71
N THR A 95 -10.26 -5.17 -3.16
CA THR A 95 -11.71 -5.13 -3.03
C THR A 95 -12.37 -5.14 -4.41
N VAL A 96 -11.86 -4.33 -5.35
CA VAL A 96 -12.31 -4.30 -6.75
C VAL A 96 -12.00 -5.61 -7.47
N ALA A 97 -10.79 -6.16 -7.33
CA ALA A 97 -10.43 -7.45 -7.95
C ALA A 97 -11.34 -8.58 -7.48
N ARG A 98 -11.63 -8.63 -6.17
CA ARG A 98 -12.56 -9.62 -5.58
C ARG A 98 -13.98 -9.42 -6.10
N ALA A 99 -14.45 -8.17 -6.23
CA ALA A 99 -15.76 -7.87 -6.82
C ALA A 99 -15.85 -8.28 -8.30
N ARG A 100 -14.79 -8.07 -9.10
CA ARG A 100 -14.75 -8.50 -10.52
C ARG A 100 -14.68 -10.02 -10.68
N SER A 101 -13.97 -10.72 -9.79
CA SER A 101 -13.94 -12.19 -9.78
C SER A 101 -15.25 -12.83 -9.31
N ARG A 102 -16.12 -12.06 -8.64
CA ARG A 102 -17.46 -12.46 -8.22
C ARG A 102 -18.46 -11.79 -9.16
N GLU A 103 -18.58 -12.30 -10.38
CA GLU A 103 -19.54 -11.76 -11.35
C GLU A 103 -20.91 -11.51 -10.68
N ARG A 104 -21.31 -10.22 -10.67
CA ARG A 104 -22.62 -9.67 -10.30
C ARG A 104 -23.03 -9.81 -8.83
N ILE A 105 -22.59 -8.89 -7.98
CA ILE A 105 -23.43 -8.42 -6.87
C ILE A 105 -23.48 -6.89 -6.91
N LEU A 106 -24.64 -6.36 -7.29
CA LEU A 106 -25.02 -4.96 -7.08
C LEU A 106 -25.03 -4.72 -5.57
N LEU A 107 -24.05 -3.98 -5.05
CA LEU A 107 -24.14 -3.41 -3.72
C LEU A 107 -24.78 -2.03 -3.86
N ALA A 108 -26.11 -1.98 -3.76
CA ALA A 108 -26.80 -0.71 -3.53
C ALA A 108 -26.51 -0.30 -2.08
N ALA A 109 -25.75 0.76 -1.89
CA ALA A 109 -25.70 1.44 -0.60
C ALA A 109 -27.11 1.96 -0.31
N ALA A 110 -27.79 1.40 0.68
CA ALA A 110 -29.00 1.99 1.22
C ALA A 110 -28.58 3.31 1.90
N GLU A 111 -28.83 4.43 1.22
CA GLU A 111 -28.69 5.75 1.81
C GLU A 111 -29.79 5.94 2.85
N GLY A 112 -29.50 5.51 4.06
CA GLY A 112 -30.29 5.83 5.24
C GLY A 112 -29.93 7.22 5.71
N ARG A 113 -30.77 8.21 5.38
CA ARG A 113 -31.03 9.39 6.22
C ARG A 113 -32.31 10.10 5.75
N SER A 114 -33.43 9.77 6.40
CA SER A 114 -34.60 10.63 6.46
C SER A 114 -34.60 11.32 7.83
N THR A 115 -34.08 12.54 7.90
CA THR A 115 -34.37 13.44 9.03
C THR A 115 -35.56 14.30 8.63
N CYS A 116 -36.76 13.85 8.99
CA CYS A 116 -37.93 14.71 9.01
C CYS A 116 -37.86 15.58 10.26
N SER A 117 -37.51 16.87 10.11
CA SER A 117 -37.77 17.87 11.14
C SER A 117 -38.99 18.69 10.74
N GLY A 118 -40.01 18.62 11.59
CA GLY A 118 -40.92 19.73 11.82
C GLY A 118 -42.23 19.69 11.05
N CYS A 119 -43.22 18.99 11.61
CA CYS A 119 -44.59 19.45 11.56
C CYS A 119 -44.75 20.65 12.50
N ALA A 120 -45.27 21.77 12.00
CA ALA A 120 -46.12 22.71 12.72
C ALA A 120 -46.84 23.60 11.68
#